data_AF-A0A7W8BG73-F1
#
_entry.id   AF-A0A7W8BG73-F1
#
_cell.length_a   1.000
_cell.length_b   1.000
_cell.length_c   1.000
_cell.angle_alpha   90.00
_cell.angle_beta   90.00
_cell.angle_gamma   90.00
#
_symmetry.space_group_name_H-M   'P 1'
#
loop_
_entity.id
_entity.type
_entity.pdbx_description
1 polymer ?
#
loop_
_entity_poly.entity_id
_entity_poly.type
_entity_poly.pdbx_seq_one_letter_code
_entity_poly.pdbx_strand_id
1 'polypeptide(L)'
;MTADGYAPDGYGQEGHAQDGELARMRAELTALRAWRTELEELVQRFAQGVRREQGETEEILSEVLGRLDAVENASGRGATAPGAGGSGAPVHLPWSQRASEAEWRELADWLDWLGRHYAPQLHLRIWPCWPAHGGVVEELAALHAAWRAATEADADPARAGSELAYWHQMWLWPTVERIRQYYMFSECETDHAADRPGRPTDPAALETRVAEAAAERRRRENERYAFFAEVPEGFTAERPDGLWRRAGDDWEYLSLLDWEWHAADAELPPPPEETLREVPADRADALAADRQGWVTYWARYADENDWRAGEGPVTVVRRRRSPERLYDEAYGVRDGWAPTASVYAFLDARPSNPPHLVGIDVQEAERLLRSLRGVTGATEL
;
A
#
# COMPACT_ATOMS: atom_id res chain seq x y z
N MET A 1 79.13 -83.53 29.48
CA MET A 1 79.74 -83.09 28.21
C MET A 1 78.63 -82.42 27.42
N THR A 2 78.29 -81.14 27.66
CA THR A 2 78.93 -79.88 27.20
C THR A 2 79.01 -79.77 25.67
N ALA A 3 78.63 -78.68 24.99
CA ALA A 3 77.88 -77.47 25.31
C ALA A 3 77.57 -76.76 23.97
N ASP A 4 76.51 -75.94 23.98
CA ASP A 4 76.34 -74.60 23.38
C ASP A 4 76.52 -74.24 21.88
N GLY A 5 75.61 -73.33 21.47
CA GLY A 5 75.74 -72.30 20.44
C GLY A 5 74.53 -72.23 19.49
N TYR A 6 74.00 -71.11 19.00
CA TYR A 6 73.98 -69.66 19.29
C TYR A 6 72.97 -69.06 18.25
N ALA A 7 72.18 -68.02 18.57
CA ALA A 7 71.15 -67.39 17.71
C ALA A 7 71.75 -66.46 16.61
N PRO A 8 70.97 -66.02 15.58
CA PRO A 8 70.30 -64.69 15.63
C PRO A 8 68.94 -64.63 14.86
N ASP A 9 67.90 -63.99 15.41
CA ASP A 9 67.43 -62.60 15.18
C ASP A 9 66.30 -62.47 14.14
N GLY A 10 65.07 -62.48 14.65
CA GLY A 10 63.86 -62.09 13.92
C GLY A 10 63.67 -60.59 13.92
N TYR A 11 64.28 -59.90 12.95
CA TYR A 11 63.87 -58.55 12.53
C TYR A 11 63.15 -58.69 11.19
N GLY A 12 61.82 -58.51 11.14
CA GLY A 12 61.14 -58.52 9.84
C GLY A 12 59.62 -58.41 9.80
N GLN A 13 58.90 -58.43 10.93
CA GLN A 13 57.42 -58.39 10.89
C GLN A 13 56.78 -57.04 11.20
N GLU A 14 57.49 -56.06 11.78
CA GLU A 14 56.91 -54.74 12.07
C GLU A 14 56.94 -53.76 10.87
N GLY A 15 57.85 -53.94 9.90
CA GLY A 15 58.00 -53.02 8.76
C GLY A 15 56.87 -53.08 7.72
N HIS A 16 56.32 -54.26 7.45
CA HIS A 16 55.32 -54.42 6.38
C HIS A 16 53.92 -53.89 6.72
N ALA A 17 53.54 -53.87 8.01
CA ALA A 17 52.26 -53.32 8.45
C ALA A 17 52.29 -51.78 8.51
N GLN A 18 53.40 -51.19 8.98
CA GLN A 18 53.60 -49.75 9.01
C GLN A 18 53.71 -49.14 7.60
N ASP A 19 54.34 -49.84 6.65
CA ASP A 19 54.42 -49.39 5.26
C ASP A 19 53.05 -49.34 4.56
N GLY A 20 52.15 -50.28 4.87
CA GLY A 20 50.78 -50.30 4.34
C GLY A 20 49.92 -49.15 4.87
N GLU A 21 50.06 -48.82 6.15
CA GLU A 21 49.35 -47.72 6.80
C GLU A 21 49.86 -46.35 6.30
N LEU A 22 51.18 -46.19 6.15
CA LEU A 22 51.78 -44.99 5.56
C LEU A 22 51.37 -44.79 4.10
N ALA A 23 51.26 -45.87 3.31
CA ALA A 23 50.77 -45.80 1.94
C ALA A 23 49.31 -45.33 1.88
N ARG A 24 48.45 -45.83 2.78
CA ARG A 24 47.06 -45.40 2.91
C ARG A 24 46.93 -43.93 3.31
N MET A 25 47.67 -43.48 4.33
CA MET A 25 47.67 -42.09 4.75
C MET A 25 48.16 -41.14 3.65
N ARG A 26 49.14 -41.56 2.82
CA ARG A 26 49.59 -40.80 1.66
C ARG A 26 48.52 -40.70 0.57
N ALA A 27 47.77 -41.78 0.33
CA ALA A 27 46.65 -41.77 -0.61
C ALA A 27 45.52 -40.85 -0.11
N GLU A 28 45.15 -40.93 1.17
CA GLU A 28 44.15 -40.05 1.79
C GLU A 28 44.58 -38.58 1.78
N LEU A 29 45.85 -38.27 2.08
CA LEU A 29 46.38 -36.91 1.96
C LEU A 29 46.36 -36.38 0.52
N THR A 30 46.58 -37.24 -0.46
CA THR A 30 46.52 -36.86 -1.88
C THR A 30 45.07 -36.57 -2.29
N ALA A 31 44.12 -37.40 -1.86
CA ALA A 31 42.70 -37.18 -2.09
C ALA A 31 42.19 -35.89 -1.41
N LEU A 32 42.59 -35.63 -0.16
CA LEU A 32 42.23 -34.40 0.55
C LEU A 32 42.82 -33.15 -0.11
N ARG A 33 44.03 -33.24 -0.66
CA ARG A 33 44.63 -32.13 -1.43
C ARG A 33 43.88 -31.88 -2.73
N ALA A 34 43.48 -32.93 -3.45
CA ALA A 34 42.66 -32.79 -4.65
C ALA A 34 41.31 -32.14 -4.35
N TRP A 35 40.62 -32.62 -3.30
CA TRP A 35 39.35 -32.06 -2.87
C TRP A 35 39.45 -30.60 -2.43
N ARG A 36 40.53 -30.23 -1.73
CA ARG A 36 40.81 -28.84 -1.38
C ARG A 36 40.92 -27.96 -2.63
N THR A 37 41.64 -28.40 -3.67
CA THR A 37 41.78 -27.65 -4.92
C THR A 37 40.42 -27.47 -5.60
N GLU A 38 39.60 -28.52 -5.68
CA GLU A 38 38.25 -28.43 -6.25
C GLU A 38 37.35 -27.46 -5.49
N LEU A 39 37.43 -27.46 -4.16
CA LEU A 39 36.68 -26.52 -3.31
C LEU A 39 37.14 -25.07 -3.53
N GLU A 40 38.46 -24.84 -3.62
CA GLU A 40 39.02 -23.51 -3.90
C GLU A 40 38.55 -22.98 -5.26
N GLU A 41 38.47 -23.83 -6.29
CA GLU A 41 37.94 -23.47 -7.61
C GLU A 41 36.43 -23.16 -7.58
N LEU A 42 35.64 -23.92 -6.82
CA LEU A 42 34.20 -23.67 -6.64
C LEU A 42 33.95 -22.34 -5.92
N VAL A 43 34.69 -22.07 -4.84
CA VAL A 43 34.58 -20.80 -4.09
C VAL A 43 34.98 -19.62 -4.97
N GLN A 44 36.04 -19.75 -5.79
CA GLN A 44 36.42 -18.69 -6.73
C GLN A 44 35.34 -18.42 -7.78
N ARG A 45 34.73 -19.47 -8.35
CA ARG A 45 33.63 -19.31 -9.31
C ARG A 45 32.41 -18.65 -8.67
N PHE A 46 32.05 -19.05 -7.45
CA PHE A 46 30.97 -18.42 -6.69
C PHE A 46 31.26 -16.94 -6.42
N ALA A 47 32.46 -16.60 -5.95
CA ALA A 47 32.88 -15.22 -5.68
C ALA A 47 32.95 -14.35 -6.96
N GLN A 48 33.20 -14.94 -8.13
CA GLN A 48 33.11 -14.25 -9.42
C GLN A 48 31.64 -14.05 -9.85
N GLY A 49 30.76 -15.03 -9.60
CA GLY A 49 29.32 -14.91 -9.83
C GLY A 49 28.68 -13.79 -9.03
N VAL A 50 28.90 -13.78 -7.71
CA VAL A 50 28.36 -12.73 -6.81
C VAL A 50 28.84 -11.34 -7.22
N ARG A 51 30.11 -11.18 -7.61
CA ARG A 51 30.63 -9.88 -8.10
C ARG A 51 29.98 -9.42 -9.41
N ARG A 52 29.63 -10.36 -10.30
CA ARG A 52 28.90 -10.04 -11.54
C ARG A 52 27.48 -9.58 -11.23
N GLU A 53 26.76 -10.32 -10.38
CA GLU A 53 25.39 -9.97 -9.96
C GLU A 53 25.35 -8.65 -9.19
N GLN A 54 26.36 -8.38 -8.35
CA GLN A 54 26.52 -7.07 -7.70
C GLN A 54 26.74 -5.94 -8.71
N GLY A 55 27.57 -6.15 -9.73
CA GLY A 55 27.77 -5.16 -10.80
C GLY A 55 26.50 -4.89 -11.61
N GLU A 56 25.74 -5.93 -11.95
CA GLU A 56 24.43 -5.81 -12.63
C GLU A 56 23.42 -5.05 -11.75
N THR A 57 23.41 -5.31 -10.44
CA THR A 57 22.54 -4.60 -9.50
C THR A 57 22.93 -3.13 -9.36
N GLU A 58 24.23 -2.81 -9.31
CA GLU A 58 24.73 -1.43 -9.28
C GLU A 58 24.41 -0.66 -10.57
N GLU A 59 24.47 -1.33 -11.72
CA GLU A 59 24.09 -0.75 -13.02
C GLU A 59 22.60 -0.44 -13.09
N ILE A 60 21.74 -1.40 -12.69
CA ILE A 60 20.29 -1.20 -12.60
C ILE A 60 19.97 -0.08 -11.62
N LEU A 61 20.61 -0.06 -10.44
CA LEU A 61 20.40 0.99 -9.45
C LEU A 61 20.81 2.36 -9.99
N SER A 62 21.92 2.45 -10.73
CA SER A 62 22.38 3.69 -11.36
C SER A 62 21.41 4.16 -12.46
N GLU A 63 20.85 3.24 -13.26
CA GLU A 63 19.82 3.56 -14.25
C GLU A 63 18.55 4.10 -13.56
N VAL A 64 18.08 3.42 -12.52
CA VAL A 64 16.88 3.81 -11.76
C VAL A 64 17.09 5.18 -11.10
N LEU A 65 18.25 5.42 -10.48
CA LEU A 65 18.60 6.72 -9.90
C LEU A 65 18.66 7.82 -10.97
N GLY A 66 19.24 7.54 -12.15
CA GLY A 66 19.24 8.50 -13.26
C GLY A 66 17.84 8.83 -13.80
N ARG A 67 16.93 7.85 -13.83
CA ARG A 67 15.53 8.06 -14.22
C ARG A 67 14.76 8.82 -13.14
N LEU A 68 15.04 8.56 -11.86
CA LEU A 68 14.48 9.30 -10.74
C LEU A 68 14.91 10.76 -10.78
N ASP A 69 16.20 11.04 -10.95
CA ASP A 69 16.72 12.40 -11.12
C ASP A 69 16.08 13.11 -12.33
N ALA A 70 15.87 12.41 -13.44
CA ALA A 70 15.19 13.00 -14.61
C ALA A 70 13.73 13.37 -14.32
N VAL A 71 13.01 12.54 -13.55
CA VAL A 71 11.63 12.78 -13.10
C VAL A 71 11.56 13.91 -12.08
N GLU A 72 12.49 13.95 -11.12
CA GLU A 72 12.59 15.01 -10.13
C GLU A 72 12.95 16.34 -10.77
N ASN A 73 13.88 16.36 -11.73
CA ASN A 73 14.24 17.56 -12.49
C ASN A 73 13.13 18.02 -13.45
N ALA A 74 12.30 17.10 -13.97
CA ALA A 74 11.10 17.45 -14.72
C ALA A 74 10.02 18.06 -13.79
N SER A 75 9.92 17.57 -12.55
CA SER A 75 9.01 18.11 -11.53
C SER A 75 9.50 19.44 -10.95
N GLY A 76 10.81 19.66 -10.85
CA GLY A 76 11.43 20.84 -10.27
C GLY A 76 11.46 22.09 -11.17
N ARG A 77 11.37 21.94 -12.50
CA ARG A 77 11.32 23.09 -13.43
C ARG A 77 9.97 23.80 -13.51
N GLY A 78 8.96 23.33 -12.76
CA GLY A 78 7.62 23.94 -12.71
C GLY A 78 7.37 24.94 -11.58
N ALA A 79 8.35 25.21 -10.70
CA ALA A 79 8.10 25.94 -9.46
C ALA A 79 8.81 27.31 -9.37
N THR A 80 8.23 28.33 -9.99
CA THR A 80 8.44 29.73 -9.59
C THR A 80 7.15 30.55 -9.63
N ALA A 81 6.25 30.31 -8.65
CA ALA A 81 5.47 31.35 -7.95
C ALA A 81 4.71 30.74 -6.74
N PRO A 82 4.55 31.46 -5.61
CA PRO A 82 4.01 30.89 -4.38
C PRO A 82 2.50 31.14 -4.23
N GLY A 83 1.77 30.13 -3.75
CA GLY A 83 0.43 30.34 -3.18
C GLY A 83 -0.49 29.14 -3.22
N ALA A 84 -0.83 28.65 -2.03
CA ALA A 84 -1.90 27.70 -1.69
C ALA A 84 -1.68 26.23 -2.07
N GLY A 85 -1.47 25.41 -1.03
CA GLY A 85 -1.44 23.96 -1.11
C GLY A 85 -2.76 23.39 -1.62
N GLY A 86 -2.69 22.73 -2.76
CA GLY A 86 -3.60 21.69 -3.21
C GLY A 86 -2.73 20.54 -3.69
N SER A 87 -3.05 19.31 -3.27
CA SER A 87 -2.43 18.08 -3.76
C SER A 87 -2.25 18.14 -5.28
N GLY A 88 -1.02 17.98 -5.76
CA GLY A 88 -0.63 18.06 -7.17
C GLY A 88 -1.16 16.90 -8.00
N ALA A 89 -2.48 16.79 -8.12
CA ALA A 89 -3.08 16.06 -9.23
C ALA A 89 -2.76 16.83 -10.52
N PRO A 90 -2.34 16.17 -11.61
CA PRO A 90 -2.14 16.84 -12.88
C PRO A 90 -3.47 17.46 -13.31
N VAL A 91 -3.51 18.79 -13.35
CA VAL A 91 -4.65 19.52 -13.90
C VAL A 91 -4.67 19.21 -15.40
N HIS A 92 -5.68 18.45 -15.84
CA HIS A 92 -5.90 18.18 -17.25
C HIS A 92 -6.38 19.48 -17.93
N LEU A 93 -5.43 20.29 -18.42
CA LEU A 93 -5.73 21.48 -19.18
C LEU A 93 -6.05 21.11 -20.65
N PRO A 94 -7.14 21.64 -21.24
CA PRO A 94 -7.46 21.44 -22.65
C PRO A 94 -6.34 22.01 -23.54
N TRP A 95 -6.18 21.48 -24.77
CA TRP A 95 -5.24 22.01 -25.76
C TRP A 95 -5.37 23.54 -25.89
N SER A 96 -6.61 24.04 -25.95
CA SER A 96 -6.89 25.47 -26.06
C SER A 96 -6.26 26.36 -24.97
N GLN A 97 -6.07 25.84 -23.76
CA GLN A 97 -5.47 26.58 -22.63
C GLN A 97 -3.95 26.40 -22.52
N ARG A 98 -3.41 25.29 -23.02
CA ARG A 98 -1.97 25.00 -22.99
C ARG A 98 -1.22 25.45 -24.26
N ALA A 99 -1.93 25.60 -25.38
CA ALA A 99 -1.35 25.99 -26.66
C ALA A 99 -0.90 27.46 -26.64
N SER A 100 0.30 27.69 -27.15
CA SER A 100 0.85 29.00 -27.45
C SER A 100 0.15 29.65 -28.64
N GLU A 101 0.30 30.98 -28.76
CA GLU A 101 -0.21 31.73 -29.91
C GLU A 101 0.36 31.23 -31.25
N ALA A 102 1.59 30.71 -31.25
CA ALA A 102 2.22 30.13 -32.43
C ALA A 102 1.52 28.82 -32.85
N GLU A 103 1.21 27.93 -31.90
CA GLU A 103 0.49 26.68 -32.16
C GLU A 103 -0.94 26.93 -32.65
N TRP A 104 -1.61 27.97 -32.13
CA TRP A 104 -2.91 28.42 -32.65
C TRP A 104 -2.85 28.84 -34.13
N ARG A 105 -1.82 29.60 -34.50
CA ARG A 105 -1.63 30.01 -35.90
C ARG A 105 -1.25 28.84 -36.80
N GLU A 106 -0.37 27.95 -36.34
CA GLU A 106 0.01 26.74 -37.06
C GLU A 106 -1.21 25.87 -37.36
N LEU A 107 -2.09 25.67 -36.37
CA LEU A 107 -3.34 24.93 -36.56
C LEU A 107 -4.25 25.63 -37.58
N ALA A 108 -4.42 26.96 -37.49
CA ALA A 108 -5.24 27.71 -38.44
C ALA A 108 -4.70 27.60 -39.88
N ASP A 109 -3.40 27.78 -40.08
CA ASP A 109 -2.74 27.69 -41.38
C ASP A 109 -2.86 26.28 -41.97
N TRP A 110 -2.74 25.25 -41.13
CA TRP A 110 -2.92 23.86 -41.53
C TRP A 110 -4.36 23.57 -41.93
N LEU A 111 -5.37 24.07 -41.21
CA LEU A 111 -6.79 23.90 -41.57
C LEU A 111 -7.12 24.58 -42.90
N ASP A 112 -6.54 25.75 -43.13
CA ASP A 112 -6.63 26.47 -44.39
C ASP A 112 -6.01 25.66 -45.55
N TRP A 113 -4.85 25.04 -45.32
CA TRP A 113 -4.23 24.12 -46.27
C TRP A 113 -5.11 22.89 -46.51
N LEU A 114 -5.64 22.27 -45.46
CA LEU A 114 -6.52 21.11 -45.51
C LEU A 114 -7.76 21.40 -46.36
N GLY A 115 -8.42 22.53 -46.10
CA GLY A 115 -9.61 22.97 -46.85
C GLY A 115 -9.33 23.20 -48.32
N ARG A 116 -8.15 23.76 -48.67
CA ARG A 116 -7.73 23.94 -50.06
C ARG A 116 -7.37 22.63 -50.76
N HIS A 117 -6.78 21.67 -50.05
CA HIS A 117 -6.19 20.47 -50.67
C HIS A 117 -7.14 19.27 -50.71
N TYR A 118 -7.93 19.05 -49.67
CA TYR A 118 -8.93 17.98 -49.63
C TYR A 118 -10.29 18.42 -50.19
N ALA A 119 -10.51 19.73 -50.33
CA ALA A 119 -11.73 20.33 -50.87
C ALA A 119 -13.02 19.62 -50.38
N PRO A 120 -13.24 19.50 -49.05
CA PRO A 120 -14.35 18.75 -48.51
C PRO A 120 -15.69 19.27 -49.08
N GLN A 121 -16.62 18.33 -49.32
CA GLN A 121 -17.97 18.68 -49.74
C GLN A 121 -18.57 19.68 -48.74
N LEU A 122 -19.53 20.50 -49.21
CA LEU A 122 -20.08 21.62 -48.41
C LEU A 122 -20.48 21.20 -46.98
N HIS A 123 -21.02 19.98 -46.83
CA HIS A 123 -21.47 19.45 -45.55
C HIS A 123 -20.36 18.95 -44.60
N LEU A 124 -19.11 18.87 -45.06
CA LEU A 124 -17.91 18.47 -44.31
C LEU A 124 -16.90 19.63 -44.15
N ARG A 125 -17.31 20.86 -44.48
CA ARG A 125 -16.45 22.03 -44.28
C ARG A 125 -16.37 22.40 -42.81
N ILE A 126 -15.14 22.67 -42.36
CA ILE A 126 -14.88 23.27 -41.05
C ILE A 126 -15.19 24.77 -41.17
N TRP A 127 -16.06 25.28 -40.30
CA TRP A 127 -16.46 26.68 -40.34
C TRP A 127 -15.40 27.60 -39.72
N PRO A 128 -15.28 28.86 -40.15
CA PRO A 128 -14.29 29.81 -39.63
C PRO A 128 -14.41 30.09 -38.12
N CYS A 129 -15.58 29.80 -37.54
CA CYS A 129 -15.85 29.98 -36.11
C CYS A 129 -15.30 28.85 -35.23
N TRP A 130 -14.62 27.84 -35.80
CA TRP A 130 -14.04 26.73 -35.05
C TRP A 130 -13.25 27.13 -33.79
N PRO A 131 -12.53 28.28 -33.71
CA PRO A 131 -11.80 28.65 -32.49
C PRO A 131 -12.71 28.97 -31.30
N ALA A 132 -13.99 29.29 -31.54
CA ALA A 132 -14.96 29.61 -30.49
C ALA A 132 -15.58 28.35 -29.84
N HIS A 133 -15.32 27.17 -30.39
CA HIS A 133 -15.93 25.91 -29.95
C HIS A 133 -14.86 25.00 -29.36
N GLY A 134 -14.83 24.90 -28.02
CA GLY A 134 -13.77 24.21 -27.29
C GLY A 134 -13.63 22.76 -27.72
N GLY A 135 -14.74 22.04 -27.89
CA GLY A 135 -14.70 20.64 -28.34
C GLY A 135 -14.19 20.47 -29.77
N VAL A 136 -14.50 21.42 -30.66
CA VAL A 136 -13.99 21.42 -32.05
C VAL A 136 -12.49 21.68 -32.06
N VAL A 137 -12.01 22.61 -31.24
CA VAL A 137 -10.58 22.91 -31.10
C VAL A 137 -9.81 21.66 -30.68
N GLU A 138 -10.28 20.92 -29.67
CA GLU A 138 -9.60 19.71 -29.21
C GLU A 138 -9.54 18.61 -30.29
N GLU A 139 -10.65 18.39 -31.01
CA GLU A 139 -10.71 17.41 -32.10
C GLU A 139 -9.77 17.78 -33.27
N LEU A 140 -9.74 19.06 -33.66
CA LEU A 140 -8.86 19.53 -34.74
C LEU A 140 -7.39 19.54 -34.34
N ALA A 141 -7.07 19.92 -33.11
CA ALA A 141 -5.71 19.87 -32.59
C ALA A 141 -5.19 18.42 -32.53
N ALA A 142 -6.01 17.47 -32.10
CA ALA A 142 -5.67 16.05 -32.12
C ALA A 142 -5.47 15.53 -33.55
N LEU A 143 -6.35 15.90 -34.48
CA LEU A 143 -6.23 15.52 -35.89
C LEU A 143 -4.96 16.07 -36.54
N HIS A 144 -4.61 17.32 -36.26
CA HIS A 144 -3.38 17.96 -36.74
C HIS A 144 -2.13 17.27 -36.16
N ALA A 145 -2.12 16.94 -34.87
CA ALA A 145 -1.03 16.20 -34.26
C ALA A 145 -0.84 14.82 -34.89
N ALA A 146 -1.93 14.09 -35.16
CA ALA A 146 -1.89 12.81 -35.85
C ALA A 146 -1.39 12.94 -37.31
N TRP A 147 -1.79 14.00 -38.01
CA TRP A 147 -1.31 14.30 -39.35
C TRP A 147 0.19 14.55 -39.36
N ARG A 148 0.69 15.41 -38.46
CA ARG A 148 2.12 15.70 -38.32
C ARG A 148 2.92 14.43 -38.08
N ALA A 149 2.50 13.58 -37.15
CA ALA A 149 3.18 12.32 -36.86
C ALA A 149 3.21 11.39 -38.08
N ALA A 150 2.12 11.32 -38.86
CA ALA A 150 2.06 10.53 -40.07
C ALA A 150 2.95 11.09 -41.20
N THR A 151 3.00 12.41 -41.35
CA THR A 151 3.87 13.08 -42.34
C THR A 151 5.35 12.97 -41.96
N GLU A 152 5.69 13.09 -40.68
CA GLU A 152 7.06 12.87 -40.18
C GLU A 152 7.52 11.43 -40.43
N ALA A 153 6.63 10.44 -40.21
CA ALA A 153 6.92 9.04 -40.50
C ALA A 153 7.09 8.76 -42.00
N ASP A 154 6.29 9.38 -42.85
CA ASP A 154 6.40 9.26 -44.32
C ASP A 154 7.69 9.89 -44.86
N ALA A 155 8.15 10.99 -44.25
CA ALA A 155 9.38 11.68 -44.62
C ALA A 155 10.66 10.93 -44.20
N ASP A 156 10.60 10.02 -43.23
CA ASP A 156 11.72 9.22 -42.77
C ASP A 156 11.77 7.86 -43.51
N PRO A 157 12.77 7.61 -44.38
CA PRO A 157 12.86 6.36 -45.13
C PRO A 157 12.94 5.09 -44.26
N ALA A 158 13.37 5.20 -43.00
CA ALA A 158 13.42 4.08 -42.06
C ALA A 158 12.06 3.79 -41.40
N ARG A 159 11.10 4.73 -41.49
CA ARG A 159 9.75 4.65 -40.93
C ARG A 159 8.66 4.73 -41.99
N ALA A 160 9.02 4.96 -43.25
CA ALA A 160 8.12 5.04 -44.38
C ALA A 160 7.26 3.76 -44.46
N GLY A 161 5.95 3.95 -44.45
CA GLY A 161 4.98 2.87 -44.27
C GLY A 161 3.55 3.33 -44.54
N SER A 162 2.57 2.65 -43.96
CA SER A 162 1.14 2.91 -44.20
C SER A 162 0.54 4.06 -43.38
N GLU A 163 1.32 4.77 -42.56
CA GLU A 163 0.81 5.72 -41.57
C GLU A 163 -0.01 6.86 -42.19
N LEU A 164 0.47 7.44 -43.29
CA LEU A 164 -0.26 8.51 -43.97
C LEU A 164 -1.54 7.96 -44.62
N ALA A 165 -1.50 6.77 -45.22
CA ALA A 165 -2.70 6.11 -45.76
C ALA A 165 -3.71 5.78 -44.66
N TYR A 166 -3.23 5.34 -43.50
CA TYR A 166 -4.03 5.05 -42.32
C TYR A 166 -4.68 6.31 -41.76
N TRP A 167 -3.95 7.43 -41.71
CA TRP A 167 -4.49 8.71 -41.28
C TRP A 167 -5.67 9.19 -42.12
N HIS A 168 -5.59 9.02 -43.44
CA HIS A 168 -6.72 9.35 -44.33
C HIS A 168 -7.96 8.51 -44.05
N GLN A 169 -7.77 7.21 -43.81
CA GLN A 169 -8.88 6.26 -43.65
C GLN A 169 -9.51 6.32 -42.26
N MET A 170 -8.69 6.47 -41.22
CA MET A 170 -9.10 6.25 -39.84
C MET A 170 -9.26 7.55 -39.04
N TRP A 171 -8.54 8.62 -39.41
CA TRP A 171 -8.51 9.85 -38.62
C TRP A 171 -9.19 11.02 -39.31
N LEU A 172 -8.85 11.32 -40.57
CA LEU A 172 -9.36 12.50 -41.26
C LEU A 172 -10.88 12.51 -41.36
N TRP A 173 -11.45 11.61 -42.17
CA TRP A 173 -12.89 11.65 -42.45
C TRP A 173 -13.74 11.37 -41.22
N PRO A 174 -13.44 10.35 -40.38
CA PRO A 174 -14.21 10.10 -39.18
C PRO A 174 -14.21 11.28 -38.20
N THR A 175 -13.11 12.04 -38.09
CA THR A 175 -13.05 13.21 -37.21
C THR A 175 -13.87 14.37 -37.74
N VAL A 176 -13.78 14.67 -39.05
CA VAL A 176 -14.59 15.72 -39.68
C VAL A 176 -16.09 15.40 -39.57
N GLU A 177 -16.48 14.13 -39.74
CA GLU A 177 -17.85 13.66 -39.55
C GLU A 177 -18.33 13.81 -38.10
N ARG A 178 -17.51 13.43 -37.10
CA ARG A 178 -17.84 13.66 -35.66
C ARG A 178 -18.02 15.14 -35.35
N ILE A 179 -17.12 15.99 -35.82
CA ILE A 179 -17.21 17.44 -35.63
C ILE A 179 -18.56 17.94 -36.14
N ARG A 180 -18.94 17.52 -37.36
CA ARG A 180 -20.22 17.90 -37.96
C ARG A 180 -21.43 17.38 -37.17
N GLN A 181 -21.36 16.14 -36.66
CA GLN A 181 -22.47 15.48 -35.99
C GLN A 181 -22.73 16.03 -34.58
N TYR A 182 -21.66 16.30 -33.81
CA TYR A 182 -21.77 16.57 -32.37
C TYR A 182 -21.58 18.05 -32.00
N TYR A 183 -20.91 18.84 -32.85
CA TYR A 183 -20.49 20.20 -32.48
C TYR A 183 -21.04 21.29 -33.39
N MET A 184 -21.27 21.01 -34.68
CA MET A 184 -21.68 22.06 -35.64
C MET A 184 -23.18 22.09 -35.86
N PHE A 185 -23.84 23.15 -35.39
CA PHE A 185 -25.24 23.42 -35.67
C PHE A 185 -25.38 24.16 -37.01
N SER A 186 -26.51 24.00 -37.71
CA SER A 186 -26.82 24.82 -38.89
C SER A 186 -26.85 26.32 -38.58
N GLU A 187 -26.95 26.68 -37.31
CA GLU A 187 -27.01 28.05 -36.81
C GLU A 187 -25.65 28.76 -36.89
N CYS A 188 -24.51 28.05 -36.90
CA CYS A 188 -23.17 28.65 -37.04
C CYS A 188 -22.99 29.44 -38.35
N GLU A 189 -23.89 29.32 -39.32
CA GLU A 189 -23.90 30.12 -40.55
C GLU A 189 -24.46 31.54 -40.36
N THR A 190 -25.35 31.74 -39.36
CA THR A 190 -26.16 32.97 -39.23
C THR A 190 -26.28 33.53 -37.82
N ASP A 191 -26.16 32.69 -36.78
CA ASP A 191 -26.23 33.09 -35.37
C ASP A 191 -25.25 32.25 -34.53
N HIS A 192 -24.31 32.92 -33.86
CA HIS A 192 -23.22 32.27 -33.12
C HIS A 192 -23.49 32.25 -31.62
N ALA A 193 -23.52 31.07 -31.03
CA ALA A 193 -23.58 30.88 -29.58
C ALA A 193 -22.35 30.12 -29.08
N ALA A 194 -21.87 30.50 -27.88
CA ALA A 194 -20.80 29.78 -27.20
C ALA A 194 -21.26 28.38 -26.77
N ASP A 195 -20.31 27.44 -26.68
CA ASP A 195 -20.57 26.09 -26.19
C ASP A 195 -21.14 26.13 -24.77
N ARG A 196 -22.19 25.33 -24.54
CA ARG A 196 -22.72 25.13 -23.19
C ARG A 196 -21.89 24.06 -22.50
N PRO A 197 -21.25 24.33 -21.34
CA PRO A 197 -20.48 23.32 -20.65
C PRO A 197 -21.38 22.15 -20.22
N GLY A 198 -20.84 20.94 -20.28
CA GLY A 198 -21.49 19.75 -19.74
C GLY A 198 -21.78 19.91 -18.25
N ARG A 199 -22.78 19.18 -17.74
CA ARG A 199 -23.01 19.14 -16.29
C ARG A 199 -21.87 18.37 -15.61
N PRO A 200 -21.19 18.95 -14.61
CA PRO A 200 -20.20 18.22 -13.83
C PRO A 200 -20.82 17.00 -13.15
N THR A 201 -19.97 16.02 -12.83
CA THR A 201 -20.35 14.90 -11.95
C THR A 201 -20.86 15.44 -10.62
N ASP A 202 -21.99 14.91 -10.15
CA ASP A 202 -22.50 15.19 -8.81
C ASP A 202 -21.64 14.45 -7.76
N PRO A 203 -20.88 15.16 -6.91
CA PRO A 203 -20.03 14.53 -5.90
C PRO A 203 -20.83 13.71 -4.89
N ALA A 204 -22.03 14.16 -4.50
CA ALA A 204 -22.83 13.47 -3.50
C ALA A 204 -23.39 12.14 -4.06
N ALA A 205 -23.78 12.13 -5.33
CA ALA A 205 -24.19 10.90 -6.01
C ALA A 205 -23.02 9.92 -6.16
N LEU A 206 -21.81 10.42 -6.45
CA LEU A 206 -20.60 9.58 -6.53
C LEU A 206 -20.26 8.96 -5.16
N GLU A 207 -20.22 9.77 -4.10
CA GLU A 207 -19.98 9.32 -2.73
C GLU A 207 -20.98 8.23 -2.31
N THR A 208 -22.27 8.47 -2.60
CA THR A 208 -23.33 7.48 -2.34
C THR A 208 -23.04 6.16 -3.06
N ARG A 209 -22.75 6.22 -4.37
CA ARG A 209 -22.50 5.02 -5.17
C ARG A 209 -21.25 4.26 -4.72
N VAL A 210 -20.22 4.97 -4.28
CA VAL A 210 -18.99 4.39 -3.71
C VAL A 210 -19.29 3.68 -2.39
N ALA A 211 -20.08 4.31 -1.51
CA ALA A 211 -20.48 3.72 -0.24
C ALA A 211 -21.31 2.44 -0.46
N GLU A 212 -22.28 2.47 -1.37
CA GLU A 212 -23.07 1.29 -1.76
C GLU A 212 -22.20 0.17 -2.30
N ALA A 213 -21.22 0.49 -3.17
CA ALA A 213 -20.30 -0.51 -3.70
C ALA A 213 -19.42 -1.13 -2.61
N ALA A 214 -18.97 -0.33 -1.64
CA ALA A 214 -18.18 -0.82 -0.52
C ALA A 214 -19.02 -1.72 0.41
N ALA A 215 -20.26 -1.33 0.70
CA ALA A 215 -21.20 -2.12 1.49
C ALA A 215 -21.50 -3.48 0.84
N GLU A 216 -21.76 -3.51 -0.48
CA GLU A 216 -22.01 -4.76 -1.20
C GLU A 216 -20.76 -5.66 -1.25
N ARG A 217 -19.56 -5.11 -1.41
CA ARG A 217 -18.31 -5.89 -1.31
C ARG A 217 -18.16 -6.52 0.08
N ARG A 218 -18.39 -5.74 1.14
CA ARG A 218 -18.32 -6.22 2.53
C ARG A 218 -19.36 -7.31 2.80
N ARG A 219 -20.61 -7.12 2.34
CA ARG A 219 -21.68 -8.12 2.45
C ARG A 219 -21.27 -9.45 1.80
N ARG A 220 -20.78 -9.42 0.56
CA ARG A 220 -20.30 -10.63 -0.15
C ARG A 220 -19.11 -11.28 0.53
N GLU A 221 -18.23 -10.48 1.11
CA GLU A 221 -17.12 -10.99 1.90
C GLU A 221 -17.62 -11.71 3.15
N ASN A 222 -18.53 -11.09 3.91
CA ASN A 222 -19.12 -11.62 5.13
C ASN A 222 -19.95 -12.90 4.88
N GLU A 223 -20.57 -13.06 3.71
CA GLU A 223 -21.29 -14.29 3.32
C GLU A 223 -20.39 -15.54 3.34
N ARG A 224 -19.05 -15.39 3.30
CA ARG A 224 -18.10 -16.50 3.36
C ARG A 224 -17.81 -16.98 4.78
N TYR A 225 -18.23 -16.22 5.81
CA TYR A 225 -17.81 -16.45 7.19
C TYR A 225 -19.00 -16.60 8.14
N ALA A 226 -18.84 -17.46 9.15
CA ALA A 226 -19.62 -17.42 10.37
C ALA A 226 -18.87 -16.56 11.40
N PHE A 227 -19.58 -15.69 12.13
CA PHE A 227 -18.97 -14.75 13.08
C PHE A 227 -19.29 -15.14 14.52
N PHE A 228 -18.32 -14.92 15.40
CA PHE A 228 -18.40 -15.29 16.80
C PHE A 228 -17.85 -14.17 17.69
N ALA A 229 -18.60 -13.84 18.74
CA ALA A 229 -18.13 -13.02 19.84
C ALA A 229 -17.55 -13.93 20.93
N GLU A 230 -16.36 -13.63 21.43
CA GLU A 230 -15.75 -14.32 22.55
C GLU A 230 -16.25 -13.74 23.87
N VAL A 231 -16.90 -14.56 24.68
CA VAL A 231 -17.64 -14.14 25.88
C VAL A 231 -17.23 -15.02 27.07
N PRO A 232 -16.02 -14.85 27.62
CA PRO A 232 -15.62 -15.51 28.86
C PRO A 232 -16.37 -14.94 30.07
N GLU A 233 -16.13 -15.49 31.26
CA GLU A 233 -16.80 -15.04 32.48
C GLU A 233 -16.62 -13.52 32.70
N GLY A 234 -17.73 -12.82 32.90
CA GLY A 234 -17.76 -11.36 33.08
C GLY A 234 -17.97 -10.55 31.79
N PHE A 235 -18.02 -11.18 30.61
CA PHE A 235 -18.28 -10.52 29.33
C PHE A 235 -19.70 -10.80 28.82
N THR A 236 -20.13 -10.05 27.80
CA THR A 236 -21.43 -10.26 27.13
C THR A 236 -21.26 -10.19 25.61
N ALA A 237 -22.22 -10.68 24.82
CA ALA A 237 -22.19 -10.50 23.36
C ALA A 237 -22.26 -9.02 22.93
N GLU A 238 -22.72 -8.13 23.83
CA GLU A 238 -22.73 -6.69 23.61
C GLU A 238 -21.37 -6.03 23.91
N ARG A 239 -20.56 -6.66 24.76
CA ARG A 239 -19.20 -6.25 25.12
C ARG A 239 -18.32 -7.49 25.24
N PRO A 240 -17.94 -8.09 24.10
CA PRO A 240 -17.13 -9.30 24.09
C PRO A 240 -15.65 -8.99 24.33
N ASP A 241 -14.88 -10.04 24.63
CA ASP A 241 -13.43 -9.95 24.84
C ASP A 241 -12.66 -9.98 23.52
N GLY A 242 -13.25 -10.59 22.49
CA GLY A 242 -12.69 -10.69 21.14
C GLY A 242 -13.76 -10.95 20.09
N LEU A 243 -13.45 -10.68 18.83
CA LEU A 243 -14.28 -11.00 17.67
C LEU A 243 -13.55 -11.97 16.76
N TRP A 244 -14.24 -13.04 16.40
CA TRP A 244 -13.70 -14.14 15.61
C TRP A 244 -14.60 -14.42 14.41
N ARG A 245 -14.02 -14.92 13.33
CA ARG A 245 -14.78 -15.40 12.16
C ARG A 245 -14.17 -16.68 11.63
N ARG A 246 -15.00 -17.51 11.00
CA ARG A 246 -14.60 -18.82 10.48
C ARG A 246 -15.14 -19.06 9.08
N ALA A 247 -14.27 -19.50 8.18
CA ALA A 247 -14.64 -20.02 6.86
C ALA A 247 -14.17 -21.47 6.73
N GLY A 248 -15.10 -22.43 6.83
CA GLY A 248 -14.74 -23.85 6.90
C GLY A 248 -13.97 -24.16 8.20
N ASP A 249 -12.71 -24.60 8.06
CA ASP A 249 -11.80 -24.87 9.18
C ASP A 249 -10.85 -23.70 9.49
N ASP A 250 -10.81 -22.68 8.62
CA ASP A 250 -9.93 -21.52 8.77
C ASP A 250 -10.57 -20.52 9.72
N TRP A 251 -9.85 -20.21 10.80
CA TRP A 251 -10.25 -19.24 11.81
C TRP A 251 -9.45 -17.95 11.68
N GLU A 252 -10.14 -16.85 11.89
CA GLU A 252 -9.55 -15.52 11.94
C GLU A 252 -10.09 -14.76 13.16
N TYR A 253 -9.29 -13.84 13.68
CA TYR A 253 -9.67 -12.93 14.74
C TYR A 253 -9.49 -11.48 14.28
N LEU A 254 -10.31 -10.58 14.82
CA LEU A 254 -10.14 -9.16 14.61
C LEU A 254 -9.05 -8.67 15.58
N SER A 255 -7.92 -8.20 15.04
CA SER A 255 -6.95 -7.47 15.85
C SER A 255 -7.50 -6.10 16.18
N LEU A 256 -7.58 -5.78 17.46
CA LEU A 256 -7.97 -4.47 17.97
C LEU A 256 -6.77 -3.51 18.03
N LEU A 257 -5.62 -3.91 17.48
CA LEU A 257 -4.41 -3.11 17.37
C LEU A 257 -4.36 -2.37 16.03
N ASP A 258 -4.58 -3.10 14.93
CA ASP A 258 -4.58 -2.56 13.56
C ASP A 258 -5.97 -2.54 12.89
N TRP A 259 -6.98 -3.15 13.53
CA TRP A 259 -8.35 -3.27 13.03
C TRP A 259 -8.48 -4.15 11.78
N GLU A 260 -7.56 -5.10 11.61
CA GLU A 260 -7.59 -6.09 10.52
C GLU A 260 -7.88 -7.50 11.03
N TRP A 261 -8.37 -8.35 10.12
CA TRP A 261 -8.59 -9.76 10.40
C TRP A 261 -7.29 -10.54 10.18
N HIS A 262 -6.86 -11.28 11.19
CA HIS A 262 -5.65 -12.10 11.16
C HIS A 262 -6.00 -13.58 11.32
N ALA A 263 -5.23 -14.44 10.66
CA ALA A 263 -5.39 -15.88 10.81
C ALA A 263 -5.02 -16.34 12.23
N ALA A 264 -5.82 -17.23 12.80
CA ALA A 264 -5.48 -17.94 14.02
C ALA A 264 -4.38 -18.97 13.72
N ASP A 265 -3.48 -19.18 14.68
CA ASP A 265 -2.36 -20.11 14.52
C ASP A 265 -2.10 -20.92 15.80
N ALA A 266 -0.96 -21.61 15.87
CA ALA A 266 -0.62 -22.43 17.03
C ALA A 266 -0.29 -21.60 18.29
N GLU A 267 0.18 -20.36 18.13
CA GLU A 267 0.47 -19.45 19.24
C GLU A 267 -0.81 -18.77 19.74
N LEU A 268 -1.74 -18.52 18.83
CA LEU A 268 -3.06 -17.97 19.13
C LEU A 268 -4.18 -18.82 18.51
N PRO A 269 -4.51 -19.97 19.11
CA PRO A 269 -5.58 -20.83 18.63
C PRO A 269 -6.97 -20.21 18.90
N PRO A 270 -8.02 -20.66 18.19
CA PRO A 270 -9.38 -20.25 18.46
C PRO A 270 -9.79 -20.52 19.92
N PRO A 271 -10.66 -19.68 20.52
CA PRO A 271 -11.13 -19.87 21.88
C PRO A 271 -11.96 -21.17 22.03
N PRO A 272 -12.11 -21.70 23.25
CA PRO A 272 -12.99 -22.82 23.52
C PRO A 272 -14.44 -22.53 23.08
N GLU A 273 -15.12 -23.51 22.50
CA GLU A 273 -16.49 -23.32 21.98
C GLU A 273 -17.47 -22.81 23.05
N GLU A 274 -17.26 -23.16 24.32
CA GLU A 274 -18.10 -22.71 25.44
C GLU A 274 -18.05 -21.19 25.69
N THR A 275 -16.96 -20.51 25.28
CA THR A 275 -16.84 -19.04 25.39
C THR A 275 -17.36 -18.34 24.14
N LEU A 276 -17.50 -19.05 23.02
CA LEU A 276 -17.93 -18.46 21.75
C LEU A 276 -19.46 -18.32 21.66
N ARG A 277 -19.92 -17.18 21.15
CA ARG A 277 -21.33 -16.92 20.85
C ARG A 277 -21.45 -16.49 19.40
N GLU A 278 -22.19 -17.23 18.60
CA GLU A 278 -22.44 -16.87 17.21
C GLU A 278 -23.19 -15.54 17.14
N VAL A 279 -22.74 -14.65 16.24
CA VAL A 279 -23.35 -13.34 16.01
C VAL A 279 -23.63 -13.14 14.53
N PRO A 280 -24.72 -12.45 14.15
CA PRO A 280 -24.95 -12.07 12.77
C PRO A 280 -23.82 -11.18 12.22
N ALA A 281 -23.56 -11.25 10.92
CA ALA A 281 -22.54 -10.42 10.25
C ALA A 281 -22.72 -8.92 10.52
N ASP A 282 -23.96 -8.41 10.45
CA ASP A 282 -24.26 -6.99 10.74
C ASP A 282 -23.88 -6.62 12.18
N ARG A 283 -24.00 -7.57 13.12
CA ARG A 283 -23.60 -7.36 14.51
C ARG A 283 -22.09 -7.39 14.68
N ALA A 284 -21.39 -8.28 13.98
CA ALA A 284 -19.93 -8.32 13.94
C ALA A 284 -19.36 -7.02 13.34
N ASP A 285 -19.95 -6.51 12.26
CA ASP A 285 -19.58 -5.22 11.66
C ASP A 285 -19.81 -4.06 12.63
N ALA A 286 -20.95 -4.06 13.35
CA ALA A 286 -21.23 -3.03 14.35
C ALA A 286 -20.22 -3.06 15.52
N LEU A 287 -19.86 -4.24 15.99
CA LEU A 287 -18.83 -4.43 17.01
C LEU A 287 -17.46 -3.96 16.50
N ALA A 288 -17.05 -4.36 15.29
CA ALA A 288 -15.78 -3.93 14.69
C ALA A 288 -15.71 -2.40 14.45
N ALA A 289 -16.84 -1.75 14.17
CA ALA A 289 -16.92 -0.31 14.01
C ALA A 289 -16.87 0.47 15.34
N ASP A 290 -17.34 -0.12 16.44
CA ASP A 290 -17.32 0.50 17.77
C ASP A 290 -15.94 0.36 18.44
N ARG A 291 -14.96 1.13 17.94
CA ARG A 291 -13.57 1.04 18.41
C ARG A 291 -13.40 1.30 19.90
N GLN A 292 -14.24 2.17 20.45
CA GLN A 292 -14.18 2.57 21.86
C GLN A 292 -14.86 1.54 22.77
N GLY A 293 -15.86 0.81 22.26
CA GLY A 293 -16.57 -0.25 22.98
C GLY A 293 -15.67 -1.39 23.46
N TRP A 294 -14.52 -1.59 22.81
CA TRP A 294 -13.52 -2.60 23.16
C TRP A 294 -12.54 -2.19 24.27
N VAL A 295 -12.59 -0.94 24.72
CA VAL A 295 -11.66 -0.40 25.70
C VAL A 295 -12.32 -0.29 27.06
N THR A 296 -11.66 -0.81 28.10
CA THR A 296 -12.08 -0.59 29.48
C THR A 296 -11.33 0.58 30.08
N TYR A 297 -12.04 1.50 30.73
CA TYR A 297 -11.46 2.69 31.36
C TYR A 297 -11.63 2.67 32.88
N TRP A 298 -10.63 3.21 33.57
CA TRP A 298 -10.66 3.46 35.01
C TRP A 298 -10.13 4.85 35.35
N ALA A 299 -10.76 5.49 36.32
CA ALA A 299 -10.15 6.59 37.06
C ALA A 299 -9.16 6.00 38.07
N ARG A 300 -7.90 6.43 38.01
CA ARG A 300 -6.84 5.99 38.93
C ARG A 300 -6.70 6.97 40.08
N TYR A 301 -6.72 6.46 41.30
CA TYR A 301 -6.40 7.18 42.54
C TYR A 301 -5.05 6.69 43.07
N ALA A 302 -4.43 7.46 43.96
CA ALA A 302 -3.13 7.10 44.54
C ALA A 302 -3.22 5.79 45.33
N ASP A 303 -4.21 5.69 46.22
CA ASP A 303 -4.63 4.48 46.92
C ASP A 303 -6.10 4.55 47.38
N GLU A 304 -6.57 3.53 48.10
CA GLU A 304 -7.95 3.44 48.55
C GLU A 304 -8.29 4.44 49.67
N ASN A 305 -7.32 4.81 50.51
CA ASN A 305 -7.56 5.75 51.61
C ASN A 305 -7.78 7.16 51.08
N ASP A 306 -6.97 7.59 50.11
CA ASP A 306 -7.10 8.89 49.46
C ASP A 306 -8.44 9.00 48.71
N TRP A 307 -8.83 7.93 48.00
CA TRP A 307 -10.15 7.86 47.37
C TRP A 307 -11.29 7.99 48.40
N ARG A 308 -11.22 7.26 49.52
CA ARG A 308 -12.23 7.35 50.59
C ARG A 308 -12.23 8.71 51.31
N ALA A 309 -11.10 9.40 51.35
CA ALA A 309 -10.98 10.76 51.88
C ALA A 309 -11.56 11.83 50.94
N GLY A 310 -11.95 11.45 49.72
CA GLY A 310 -12.52 12.36 48.71
C GLY A 310 -11.48 13.07 47.86
N GLU A 311 -10.23 12.59 47.85
CA GLU A 311 -9.22 13.10 46.92
C GLU A 311 -9.56 12.70 45.47
N GLY A 312 -9.25 13.59 44.52
CA GLY A 312 -9.55 13.38 43.11
C GLY A 312 -8.65 12.33 42.44
N PRO A 313 -9.05 11.80 41.27
CA PRO A 313 -8.21 10.87 40.52
C PRO A 313 -6.95 11.56 40.00
N VAL A 314 -5.85 10.82 39.99
CA VAL A 314 -4.54 11.30 39.54
C VAL A 314 -4.35 11.20 38.03
N THR A 315 -5.04 10.25 37.38
CA THR A 315 -5.08 10.10 35.92
C THR A 315 -6.16 9.11 35.48
N VAL A 316 -6.31 8.90 34.17
CA VAL A 316 -7.10 7.81 33.58
C VAL A 316 -6.18 6.67 33.16
N VAL A 317 -6.64 5.45 33.40
CA VAL A 317 -6.04 4.19 32.94
C VAL A 317 -7.00 3.53 31.97
N ARG A 318 -6.48 2.93 30.91
CA ARG A 318 -7.26 2.12 29.97
C ARG A 318 -6.64 0.74 29.78
N ARG A 319 -7.48 -0.23 29.44
CA ARG A 319 -7.08 -1.54 28.96
C ARG A 319 -7.65 -1.75 27.57
N ARG A 320 -6.78 -2.04 26.61
CA ARG A 320 -7.15 -2.55 25.29
C ARG A 320 -6.84 -4.03 25.27
N ARG A 321 -7.87 -4.85 25.06
CA ARG A 321 -7.71 -6.30 24.92
C ARG A 321 -7.85 -6.62 23.45
N SER A 322 -6.81 -7.19 22.86
CA SER A 322 -6.86 -7.83 21.56
C SER A 322 -6.58 -9.31 21.78
N PRO A 323 -7.15 -10.23 20.97
CA PRO A 323 -6.92 -11.67 21.14
C PRO A 323 -5.43 -12.04 21.31
N GLU A 324 -4.56 -11.43 20.53
CA GLU A 324 -3.10 -11.65 20.53
C GLU A 324 -2.38 -10.95 21.69
N ARG A 325 -2.96 -9.89 22.26
CA ARG A 325 -2.26 -9.06 23.25
C ARG A 325 -3.16 -8.14 24.07
N LEU A 326 -2.79 -8.00 25.33
CA LEU A 326 -3.38 -7.04 26.27
C LEU A 326 -2.43 -5.85 26.52
N TYR A 327 -2.98 -4.64 26.46
CA TYR A 327 -2.27 -3.40 26.77
C TYR A 327 -2.95 -2.63 27.90
N ASP A 328 -2.23 -2.46 29.00
CA ASP A 328 -2.59 -1.56 30.10
C ASP A 328 -1.82 -0.27 29.98
N GLU A 329 -2.54 0.85 29.90
CA GLU A 329 -1.93 2.16 29.68
C GLU A 329 -2.48 3.19 30.67
N ALA A 330 -1.63 4.07 31.16
CA ALA A 330 -2.02 5.26 31.91
C ALA A 330 -1.75 6.49 31.06
N TYR A 331 -2.65 7.47 31.11
CA TYR A 331 -2.42 8.74 30.44
C TYR A 331 -1.39 9.55 31.25
N GLY A 332 -0.25 9.83 30.63
CA GLY A 332 0.97 10.25 31.31
C GLY A 332 1.44 11.67 31.01
N VAL A 333 2.63 11.99 31.53
CA VAL A 333 3.26 13.33 31.60
C VAL A 333 3.64 13.95 30.24
N ARG A 334 3.62 13.16 29.15
CA ARG A 334 3.92 13.63 27.78
C ARG A 334 2.65 13.76 26.91
N ASP A 335 1.50 14.00 27.54
CA ASP A 335 0.20 14.11 26.86
C ASP A 335 -0.12 12.92 25.95
N GLY A 336 0.15 11.71 26.46
CA GLY A 336 -0.04 10.47 25.72
C GLY A 336 -0.22 9.25 26.61
N TRP A 337 -0.72 8.17 26.00
CA TRP A 337 -0.86 6.86 26.63
C TRP A 337 0.51 6.18 26.75
N ALA A 338 0.81 5.64 27.93
CA ALA A 338 2.04 4.91 28.19
C ALA A 338 1.75 3.63 28.99
N PRO A 339 2.53 2.55 28.78
CA PRO A 339 2.36 1.30 29.53
C PRO A 339 2.32 1.52 31.05
N THR A 340 1.42 0.82 31.74
CA THR A 340 1.28 0.91 33.20
C THR A 340 1.09 -0.45 33.84
N ALA A 341 1.59 -0.59 35.07
CA ALA A 341 1.32 -1.75 35.92
C ALA A 341 0.10 -1.55 36.84
N SER A 342 -0.62 -0.41 36.71
CA SER A 342 -1.68 -0.03 37.65
C SER A 342 -2.83 -1.04 37.73
N VAL A 343 -3.26 -1.56 36.58
CA VAL A 343 -4.37 -2.55 36.55
C VAL A 343 -3.91 -3.88 37.16
N TYR A 344 -2.71 -4.34 36.81
CA TYR A 344 -2.13 -5.53 37.43
C TYR A 344 -1.99 -5.38 38.94
N ALA A 345 -1.43 -4.27 39.43
CA ALA A 345 -1.23 -4.01 40.85
C ALA A 345 -2.54 -3.85 41.64
N PHE A 346 -3.60 -3.37 41.00
CA PHE A 346 -4.93 -3.29 41.60
C PHE A 346 -5.59 -4.66 41.74
N LEU A 347 -5.38 -5.56 40.77
CA LEU A 347 -5.95 -6.91 40.77
C LEU A 347 -5.14 -7.91 41.61
N ASP A 348 -3.81 -7.82 41.60
CA ASP A 348 -2.92 -8.66 42.39
C ASP A 348 -2.64 -7.96 43.73
N ALA A 349 -3.45 -8.24 44.75
CA ALA A 349 -3.45 -7.60 46.08
C ALA A 349 -2.18 -7.82 46.94
N ARG A 350 -1.03 -8.05 46.31
CA ARG A 350 0.28 -8.27 46.95
C ARG A 350 1.02 -6.98 47.35
N PRO A 351 0.90 -5.83 46.65
CA PRO A 351 1.52 -4.58 47.09
C PRO A 351 0.95 -4.12 48.44
N SER A 352 1.80 -3.56 49.29
CA SER A 352 1.37 -3.01 50.60
C SER A 352 0.48 -1.78 50.49
N ASN A 353 0.48 -1.10 49.33
CA ASN A 353 -0.41 0.02 49.02
C ASN A 353 -0.71 0.07 47.51
N PRO A 354 -1.64 -0.74 47.00
CA PRO A 354 -1.97 -0.76 45.57
C PRO A 354 -2.74 0.50 45.16
N PRO A 355 -2.62 0.95 43.89
CA PRO A 355 -3.45 2.03 43.38
C PRO A 355 -4.93 1.61 43.41
N HIS A 356 -5.83 2.55 43.68
CA HIS A 356 -7.26 2.28 43.63
C HIS A 356 -7.83 2.69 42.26
N LEU A 357 -8.58 1.78 41.62
CA LEU A 357 -9.16 1.99 40.29
C LEU A 357 -10.69 1.95 40.37
N VAL A 358 -11.34 2.96 39.81
CA VAL A 358 -12.81 3.03 39.70
C VAL A 358 -13.18 2.97 38.23
N GLY A 359 -14.04 2.00 37.84
CA GLY A 359 -14.49 1.85 36.46
C GLY A 359 -15.30 3.07 36.00
N ILE A 360 -15.02 3.55 34.79
CA ILE A 360 -15.66 4.71 34.18
C ILE A 360 -16.00 4.43 32.71
N ASP A 361 -16.93 5.20 32.14
CA ASP A 361 -17.19 5.16 30.69
C ASP A 361 -16.25 6.11 29.92
N VAL A 362 -16.29 6.03 28.58
CA VAL A 362 -15.45 6.84 27.70
C VAL A 362 -15.72 8.35 27.84
N GLN A 363 -16.94 8.76 28.15
CA GLN A 363 -17.31 10.18 28.28
C GLN A 363 -16.75 10.77 29.58
N GLU A 364 -16.79 10.00 30.67
CA GLU A 364 -16.17 10.34 31.94
C GLU A 364 -14.64 10.33 31.81
N ALA A 365 -14.06 9.36 31.10
CA ALA A 365 -12.62 9.34 30.81
C ALA A 365 -12.17 10.63 30.08
N GLU A 366 -12.87 11.01 29.02
CA GLU A 366 -12.60 12.24 28.26
C GLU A 366 -12.79 13.50 29.12
N ARG A 367 -13.82 13.56 29.98
CA ARG A 367 -14.02 14.67 30.93
C ARG A 367 -12.89 14.76 31.94
N LEU A 368 -12.43 13.64 32.50
CA LEU A 368 -11.32 13.60 33.45
C LEU A 368 -10.01 14.02 32.80
N LEU A 369 -9.71 13.54 31.59
CA LEU A 369 -8.51 13.93 30.85
C LEU A 369 -8.52 15.43 30.52
N ARG A 370 -9.67 15.98 30.10
CA ARG A 370 -9.83 17.42 29.91
C ARG A 370 -9.61 18.21 31.19
N SER A 371 -10.16 17.76 32.31
CA SER A 371 -10.03 18.47 33.59
C SER A 371 -8.62 18.39 34.17
N LEU A 372 -7.96 17.23 34.06
CA LEU A 372 -6.66 16.98 34.68
C LEU A 372 -5.48 17.44 33.81
N ARG A 373 -5.64 17.41 32.48
CA ARG A 373 -4.55 17.63 31.51
C ARG A 373 -4.86 18.70 30.47
N GLY A 374 -6.10 19.19 30.37
CA GLY A 374 -6.48 20.20 29.38
C GLY A 374 -6.55 19.68 27.94
N VAL A 375 -6.55 18.36 27.75
CA VAL A 375 -6.56 17.71 26.42
C VAL A 375 -7.96 17.28 26.00
N THR A 376 -8.20 17.22 24.70
CA THR A 376 -9.44 16.71 24.10
C THR A 376 -9.15 15.71 23.00
N GLY A 377 -10.00 14.70 22.83
CA GLY A 377 -9.82 13.63 21.85
C GLY A 377 -8.78 12.60 22.28
N ALA A 378 -8.37 12.61 23.56
CA ALA A 378 -7.35 11.70 24.06
C ALA A 378 -7.81 10.24 24.08
N THR A 379 -9.12 9.99 24.03
CA THR A 379 -9.67 8.63 23.94
C THR A 379 -9.82 8.12 22.51
N GLU A 380 -9.70 8.94 21.47
CA GLU A 380 -9.88 8.51 20.05
C GLU A 380 -8.89 7.39 19.65
N LEU A 381 -9.35 6.45 18.81
CA LEU A 381 -8.63 5.24 18.40
C LEU A 381 -8.61 4.99 16.89
#